data_AF-A0A484C1H1-F1
#
_entry.id   AF-A0A484C1H1-F1
#
_cell.length_a   1.000
_cell.length_b   1.000
_cell.length_c   1.000
_cell.angle_alpha   90.00
_cell.angle_beta   90.00
_cell.angle_gamma   90.00
#
_symmetry.space_group_name_H-M   'P 1'
#
loop_
_entity.id
_entity.type
_entity.pdbx_description
1 polymer ?
#
loop_
_entity_poly.entity_id
_entity_poly.type
_entity_poly.pdbx_seq_one_letter_code
_entity_poly.pdbx_strand_id
1 'polypeptide(L)' 'MGGVHLCAIFEENAVRDDEVFQLAVSDLSLSDDVLQSEKITHSIKLIEPNNPFQAVQEGKVAVPSLFYTVRRSVCL' A
#
# COMPACT_ATOMS: atom_id res chain seq x y z
N MET A 1 -0.91 2.54 19.59
CA MET A 1 -0.86 3.52 18.49
C MET A 1 -1.32 2.80 17.26
N GLY A 2 -2.61 2.95 16.94
CA GLY A 2 -3.08 2.53 15.63
C GLY A 2 -2.48 3.49 14.59
N GLY A 3 -2.11 2.97 13.43
CA GLY A 3 -1.88 3.73 12.22
C GLY A 3 -2.19 2.83 11.05
N VAL A 4 -2.76 3.38 9.98
CA VAL A 4 -3.03 2.64 8.75
C VAL A 4 -1.78 2.72 7.87
N HIS A 5 -1.22 1.56 7.50
CA HIS A 5 -0.13 1.46 6.53
C HIS A 5 -0.62 0.76 5.27
N LEU A 6 -0.55 1.45 4.14
CA LEU A 6 -0.96 0.95 2.83
C LEU A 6 0.27 0.53 2.02
N CYS A 7 0.18 -0.62 1.36
CA CYS A 7 1.22 -1.13 0.47
C CYS A 7 0.66 -1.28 -0.94
N ALA A 8 1.36 -0.72 -1.92
CA ALA A 8 1.01 -0.86 -3.33
C ALA A 8 2.22 -1.37 -4.13
N ILE A 9 1.95 -2.25 -5.09
CA ILE A 9 2.94 -2.76 -6.04
C ILE A 9 2.40 -2.49 -7.43
N PHE A 10 3.16 -1.72 -8.20
CA PHE A 10 2.80 -1.33 -9.55
C PHE A 10 3.88 -1.78 -10.53
N GLU A 11 3.49 -2.07 -11.76
CA GLU A 11 4.47 -2.22 -12.84
C GLU A 11 5.08 -0.85 -13.18
N GLU A 12 6.31 -0.80 -13.68
CA GLU A 12 7.01 0.46 -13.99
C GLU A 12 6.28 1.36 -15.00
N ASN A 13 5.45 0.76 -15.86
CA ASN A 13 4.64 1.43 -16.87
C ASN A 13 3.27 1.88 -16.34
N ALA A 14 2.89 1.50 -15.11
CA ALA A 14 1.61 1.84 -14.49
C ALA A 14 1.63 3.24 -13.85
N VAL A 15 2.12 4.23 -14.60
CA VAL A 15 2.27 5.63 -14.14
C VAL A 15 0.94 6.22 -13.70
N ARG A 16 -0.14 5.88 -14.41
CA ARG A 16 -1.49 6.36 -14.07
C ARG A 16 -1.97 5.83 -12.72
N ASP A 17 -1.62 4.59 -12.38
CA ASP A 17 -2.01 3.99 -11.11
C ASP A 17 -1.26 4.64 -9.94
N ASP A 18 0.02 4.97 -10.11
CA ASP A 18 0.79 5.73 -9.12
C ASP A 18 0.18 7.11 -8.86
N GLU A 19 -0.13 7.86 -9.94
CA GLU A 19 -0.78 9.18 -9.84
C GLU A 19 -2.13 9.11 -9.12
N VAL A 20 -3.00 8.17 -9.52
CA VAL A 20 -4.33 7.99 -8.92
C VAL A 20 -4.21 7.53 -7.46
N PHE A 21 -3.24 6.67 -7.15
CA PHE A 21 -3.00 6.20 -5.78
C PHE A 21 -2.56 7.34 -4.87
N GLN A 22 -1.62 8.18 -5.30
CA GLN A 22 -1.18 9.35 -4.53
C GLN A 22 -2.32 10.33 -4.28
N LEU A 23 -3.16 10.58 -5.29
CA LEU A 23 -4.34 11.42 -5.15
C LEU A 23 -5.32 10.86 -4.10
N ALA A 24 -5.63 9.57 -4.18
CA ALA A 24 -6.52 8.93 -3.22
C ALA A 24 -5.95 8.96 -1.78
N VAL A 25 -4.65 8.73 -1.61
CA VAL A 25 -3.99 8.83 -0.30
C VAL A 25 -4.04 10.26 0.24
N SER A 26 -3.83 11.26 -0.62
CA SER A 26 -3.93 12.67 -0.24
C SER A 26 -5.36 13.01 0.20
N ASP A 27 -6.37 12.60 -0.56
CA ASP A 27 -7.78 12.84 -0.24
C ASP A 27 -8.16 12.22 1.11
N LEU A 28 -7.73 10.98 1.36
CA LEU A 28 -7.97 10.29 2.63
C LEU A 28 -7.18 10.92 3.79
N SER A 29 -5.97 11.43 3.55
CA SER A 29 -5.15 12.08 4.58
C SER A 29 -5.63 13.48 4.94
N LEU A 30 -6.36 14.15 4.05
CA LEU A 30 -6.99 15.46 4.29
C LEU A 30 -8.36 15.33 4.97
N SER A 31 -8.95 14.13 4.96
CA SER A 31 -10.27 13.86 5.50
C SER A 31 -10.21 13.34 6.94
N ASP A 32 -10.17 14.27 7.90
CA ASP A 32 -10.21 13.97 9.35
C ASP A 32 -11.46 13.18 9.79
N ASP A 33 -12.57 13.21 9.05
CA ASP A 33 -13.80 12.48 9.40
C ASP A 33 -13.70 10.95 9.22
N VAL A 34 -12.78 10.46 8.38
CA VAL A 34 -12.64 9.02 8.05
C VAL A 34 -11.54 8.36 8.88
N LEU A 35 -10.46 9.09 9.16
CA LEU A 35 -9.31 8.63 9.94
C LEU A 35 -9.05 9.62 11.08
N GLN A 36 -9.97 9.67 12.03
CA GLN A 36 -10.07 10.66 13.11
C GLN A 36 -8.82 10.87 13.99
N SER A 37 -7.75 10.07 13.83
CA SER A 37 -6.46 10.32 14.49
C SER A 37 -5.28 9.49 13.92
N GLU A 38 -5.47 8.74 12.83
CA GLU A 38 -4.46 7.81 12.30
C GLU A 38 -3.80 8.36 11.04
N LYS A 39 -2.49 8.64 11.13
CA LYS A 39 -1.70 9.04 9.97
C LYS A 39 -1.63 7.87 8.98
N ILE A 40 -2.06 8.10 7.74
CA ILE A 40 -1.83 7.14 6.65
C ILE A 40 -0.34 7.18 6.31
N THR A 41 0.29 6.03 6.39
CA THR A 41 1.65 5.82 5.87
C THR A 41 1.56 4.88 4.69
N HIS A 42 2.35 5.10 3.64
CA HIS A 42 2.29 4.25 2.45
C HIS A 42 3.67 3.87 1.95
N SER A 43 3.75 2.75 1.23
CA SER A 43 4.97 2.30 0.56
C SER A 43 4.62 1.73 -0.80
N ILE A 44 5.27 2.27 -1.83
CA ILE A 44 5.05 1.87 -3.22
C ILE A 44 6.30 1.16 -3.73
N LYS A 45 6.08 0.03 -4.41
CA LYS A 45 7.13 -0.74 -5.06
C LYS A 45 6.83 -0.84 -6.55
N LEU A 46 7.79 -0.41 -7.36
CA LEU A 46 7.73 -0.57 -8.81
C LEU A 46 8.42 -1.88 -9.20
N ILE A 47 7.78 -2.67 -10.05
CA ILE A 47 8.31 -3.94 -10.56
C ILE A 47 8.42 -3.92 -12.08
N GLU A 48 9.29 -4.78 -12.61
CA GLU A 48 9.37 -5.00 -14.05
C GLU A 48 8.05 -5.62 -14.57
N PRO A 49 7.60 -5.21 -15.76
CA PRO A 49 6.36 -5.72 -16.33
C PRO A 49 6.49 -7.21 -16.65
N ASN A 50 5.43 -7.98 -16.42
CA ASN A 50 5.41 -9.44 -16.59
C ASN A 50 6.42 -10.20 -15.71
N ASN A 51 6.90 -9.64 -14.60
CA ASN A 51 7.78 -10.33 -13.65
C ASN A 51 7.04 -10.74 -12.36
N PRO A 52 6.29 -11.88 -12.36
CA PRO A 52 5.49 -12.29 -11.22
C PRO A 52 6.35 -12.65 -9.99
N PHE A 53 7.60 -13.07 -10.18
CA PHE A 53 8.49 -13.39 -9.06
C PHE A 53 8.96 -12.16 -8.30
N GLN A 54 9.16 -11.04 -8.98
CA GLN A 54 9.47 -9.76 -8.34
C GLN A 54 8.28 -9.25 -7.52
N ALA A 55 7.06 -9.36 -8.06
CA ALA A 55 5.83 -9.02 -7.34
C ALA A 55 5.72 -9.77 -6.00
N VAL A 56 5.99 -11.08 -6.00
CA VAL A 56 5.96 -11.90 -4.79
C VAL A 56 7.05 -11.50 -3.79
N GLN A 57 8.24 -11.14 -4.27
CA GLN A 57 9.35 -10.72 -3.40
C GLN A 57 9.07 -9.37 -2.75
N GLU A 58 8.74 -8.36 -3.55
CA GLU A 58 8.41 -7.02 -3.04
C GLU A 58 7.17 -7.07 -2.14
N GLY A 59 6.19 -7.93 -2.42
CA GLY A 59 5.02 -8.13 -1.54
C GLY A 59 5.36 -8.76 -0.19
N LYS A 60 6.32 -9.69 -0.13
CA LYS A 60 6.80 -10.23 1.16
C LYS A 60 7.59 -9.21 1.97
N VAL A 61 8.34 -8.32 1.30
CA VAL A 61 9.15 -7.28 1.95
C VAL A 61 8.28 -6.10 2.39
N ALA A 62 7.27 -5.72 1.61
CA ALA A 62 6.39 -4.59 1.90
C ALA A 62 5.50 -4.84 3.14
N VAL A 63 5.14 -6.09 3.44
CA VAL A 63 4.40 -6.46 4.64
C VAL A 63 5.10 -7.54 5.47
N PRO A 64 6.17 -7.19 6.23
CA PRO A 64 6.79 -8.13 7.16
C PRO A 64 5.82 -8.59 8.25
N SER A 65 4.82 -7.76 8.57
CA SER A 65 3.87 -7.98 9.66
C SER A 65 2.69 -8.89 9.30
N LEU A 66 2.45 -9.18 8.01
CA LEU A 66 1.29 -10.01 7.60
C LEU A 66 1.55 -11.53 7.69
N PHE A 67 2.77 -11.96 8.07
CA PHE A 67 3.09 -13.38 8.28
C PHE A 67 3.02 -13.84 9.75
N TYR A 68 2.83 -12.95 10.73
CA TYR A 68 2.71 -13.32 12.15
C TYR A 68 1.29 -13.29 12.72
N THR A 69 0.26 -13.01 11.93
CA THR A 69 -1.12 -13.08 12.43
C THR A 69 -2.08 -13.47 11.32
N VAL A 70 -2.37 -14.78 11.21
CA VAL A 70 -3.66 -15.26 10.69
C VAL A 70 -4.73 -14.84 11.70
N ARG A 71 -5.13 -13.56 11.68
CA ARG A 71 -6.36 -13.05 12.29
C ARG A 71 -6.50 -11.56 11.99
N ARG A 72 -7.35 -11.27 11.00
CA ARG A 72 -7.87 -9.94 10.65
C ARG A 72 -6.80 -8.91 10.27
N SER A 73 -6.56 -8.76 8.98
CA SER A 73 -7.24 -7.68 8.26
C SER A 73 -6.94 -7.80 6.78
N VAL A 74 -7.96 -7.49 6.01
CA VAL A 74 -7.98 -7.43 4.56
C VAL A 74 -6.94 -6.40 4.09
N CYS A 75 -6.13 -6.77 3.10
CA CYS A 75 -5.46 -5.78 2.26
C CYS A 75 -6.55 -5.06 1.45
N LEU A 76 -6.86 -3.83 1.84
CA LEU A 76 -7.49 -2.81 1.00
C LEU A 76 -6.49 -1.66 0.90
#